data_AF-A0A2S6S244-F1
#
_entry.id   AF-A0A2S6S244-F1
#
_cell.length_a   1.000
_cell.length_b   1.000
_cell.length_c   1.000
_cell.angle_alpha   90.00
_cell.angle_beta   90.00
_cell.angle_gamma   90.00
#
_symmetry.space_group_name_H-M   'P 1'
#
loop_
_entity.id
_entity.type
_entity.pdbx_description
1 polymer ?
#
loop_
_entity_poly.entity_id
_entity_poly.type
_entity_poly.pdbx_seq_one_letter_code
_entity_poly.pdbx_strand_id
1 'polypeptide(L)'
;MKNKKLLFFFSFVLIFVIAFTGWWFINFYFAKDFHQKIQQRLSNQDITFSIRKHVITGYPFYVENIFYNVNLLLPKDSNKTFAVSSLYVEKLVIVYPVWNPDDLSFSISGSSKFTLKEESKTFLTNQDSLEGKIVFNKMKEANLLLKNFQLVIENEKKLLFIEEFRLSVNQFFLNKKSDTGEHFKVVFNFLSPDYYLIKRIFAHANIESFQGQININGFLPLKELPDSIQNWSQAGGFVEIKDFLLKVSGLESILNGSLTLDQNLQPLLVSTLKIKGYHSLLDEMDRSQTINPKTKALGNIILNFFSRSNATDEGSAIQIPLTIQDQWLSLGSFKVKKISSINW
;
A
#
# COMPACT_ATOMS: atom_id res chain seq x y z
N MET A 1 31.23 20.02 49.69
CA MET A 1 31.13 19.75 48.24
C MET A 1 29.93 18.89 47.82
N LYS A 2 29.54 17.85 48.56
CA LYS A 2 28.44 16.93 48.21
C LYS A 2 27.07 17.63 48.04
N ASN A 3 26.71 18.54 48.94
CA ASN A 3 25.43 19.27 48.89
C ASN A 3 25.31 20.27 47.74
N LYS A 4 26.42 20.89 47.30
CA LYS A 4 26.41 21.82 46.14
C LYS A 4 26.18 21.08 44.82
N LYS A 5 26.74 19.87 44.67
CA LYS A 5 26.49 19.01 43.49
C LYS A 5 25.05 18.51 43.47
N LEU A 6 24.50 18.17 44.62
CA LEU A 6 23.11 17.76 44.77
C LEU A 6 22.13 18.90 44.45
N LEU A 7 22.40 20.10 44.97
CA LEU A 7 21.60 21.31 44.70
C LEU A 7 21.65 21.69 43.22
N PHE A 8 22.83 21.61 42.59
CA PHE A 8 23.00 21.85 41.15
C PHE A 8 22.22 20.82 40.32
N PHE A 9 22.30 19.53 40.67
CA PHE A 9 21.53 18.48 40.02
C PHE A 9 20.02 18.72 40.12
N PHE A 10 19.50 19.03 41.31
CA PHE A 10 18.08 19.33 41.49
C PHE A 10 17.64 20.60 40.76
N SER A 11 18.47 21.64 40.74
CA SER A 11 18.20 22.87 39.99
C SER A 11 18.18 22.61 38.49
N PHE A 12 19.11 21.80 37.98
CA PHE A 12 19.15 21.37 36.59
C PHE A 12 17.91 20.55 36.21
N VAL A 13 17.52 19.57 37.04
CA VAL A 13 16.30 18.76 36.83
C VAL A 13 15.06 19.65 36.84
N LEU A 14 14.96 20.61 37.76
CA LEU A 14 13.83 21.54 37.83
C LEU A 14 13.75 22.44 36.59
N ILE A 15 14.87 23.02 36.16
CA ILE A 15 14.94 23.83 34.94
C ILE A 15 14.58 22.99 33.72
N PHE A 16 15.08 21.75 33.65
CA PHE A 16 14.74 20.81 32.59
C PHE A 16 13.25 20.52 32.56
N VAL A 17 12.61 20.23 33.70
CA VAL A 17 11.16 19.99 33.79
C VAL A 17 10.37 21.22 33.37
N ILE A 18 10.74 22.43 33.82
CA ILE A 18 10.03 23.67 33.44
C ILE A 18 10.15 23.93 31.93
N ALA A 19 11.36 23.81 31.38
CA ALA A 19 11.59 23.99 29.95
C ALA A 19 10.83 22.94 29.13
N PHE A 20 10.82 21.69 29.59
CA PHE A 20 10.12 20.58 28.93
C PHE A 20 8.60 20.75 28.95
N THR A 21 8.04 21.14 30.10
CA THR A 21 6.62 21.48 30.26
C THR A 21 6.25 22.67 29.37
N GLY A 22 7.04 23.75 29.38
CA GLY A 22 6.82 24.91 28.52
C GLY A 22 6.83 24.56 27.04
N TRP A 23 7.80 23.74 26.61
CA TRP A 23 7.90 23.25 25.23
C TRP A 23 6.69 22.39 24.82
N TRP A 24 6.20 21.53 25.72
CA TRP A 24 4.97 20.77 25.49
C TRP A 24 3.75 21.68 25.33
N PHE A 25 3.59 22.69 26.20
CA PHE A 25 2.47 23.64 26.12
C PHE A 25 2.46 24.46 24.82
N ILE A 26 3.63 24.81 24.28
CA ILE A 26 3.75 25.45 22.96
C ILE A 26 3.18 24.53 21.87
N ASN A 27 3.58 23.26 21.86
CA ASN A 27 3.07 22.27 20.89
C ASN A 27 1.57 22.00 21.06
N PHE A 28 1.09 21.92 22.30
CA PHE A 28 -0.35 21.82 22.62
C PHE A 28 -1.14 23.01 22.06
N TYR A 29 -0.62 24.23 22.20
CA TYR A 29 -1.27 25.42 21.66
C TYR A 29 -1.34 25.39 20.13
N PHE A 30 -0.25 25.00 19.45
CA PHE A 30 -0.28 24.78 18.00
C PHE A 30 -1.26 23.69 17.57
N ALA A 31 -1.35 22.60 18.33
CA ALA A 31 -2.29 21.50 18.08
C ALA A 31 -3.76 21.92 18.29
N LYS A 32 -4.03 22.81 19.25
CA LYS A 32 -5.38 23.34 19.51
C LYS A 32 -5.92 24.12 18.31
N ASP A 33 -5.09 24.95 17.69
CA ASP A 33 -5.48 25.76 16.53
C ASP A 33 -5.38 24.99 15.19
N PHE A 34 -4.82 23.78 15.22
CA PHE A 34 -4.54 22.98 14.02
C PHE A 34 -5.81 22.69 13.22
N HIS A 35 -6.90 22.32 13.89
CA HIS A 35 -8.15 21.98 13.20
C HIS A 35 -8.75 23.20 12.47
N GLN A 36 -8.67 24.40 13.06
CA GLN A 36 -9.18 25.63 12.44
C GLN A 36 -8.35 25.99 11.20
N LYS A 37 -7.02 25.89 11.31
CA LYS A 37 -6.10 26.14 10.20
C LYS A 37 -6.30 25.15 9.05
N ILE A 38 -6.52 23.87 9.36
CA ILE A 38 -6.84 22.84 8.36
C ILE A 38 -8.18 23.15 7.70
N GLN A 39 -9.22 23.43 8.50
CA GLN A 39 -10.55 23.71 7.97
C GLN A 39 -10.53 24.91 7.01
N GLN A 40 -9.79 25.98 7.36
CA GLN A 40 -9.62 27.14 6.49
C GLN A 40 -8.87 26.79 5.21
N ARG A 41 -7.77 26.03 5.29
CA ARG A 41 -7.00 25.61 4.09
C ARG A 41 -7.81 24.70 3.17
N LEU A 42 -8.58 23.77 3.73
CA LEU A 42 -9.42 22.84 2.97
C LEU A 42 -10.63 23.55 2.35
N SER A 43 -11.23 24.51 3.06
CA SER A 43 -12.32 25.33 2.53
C SER A 43 -11.88 26.14 1.31
N ASN A 44 -10.64 26.64 1.28
CA ASN A 44 -10.08 27.32 0.10
C ASN A 44 -9.91 26.39 -1.12
N GLN A 45 -10.03 25.08 -0.93
CA GLN A 45 -9.96 24.05 -1.97
C GLN A 45 -11.32 23.39 -2.25
N ASP A 46 -12.40 23.97 -1.73
CA ASP A 46 -13.78 23.46 -1.77
C ASP A 46 -13.96 22.11 -1.07
N ILE A 47 -13.10 21.78 -0.11
CA ILE A 47 -13.17 20.57 0.71
C ILE A 47 -13.77 20.92 2.07
N THR A 48 -14.91 20.31 2.40
CA THR A 48 -15.54 20.49 3.71
C THR A 48 -14.95 19.50 4.71
N PHE A 49 -14.32 20.01 5.76
CA PHE A 49 -13.82 19.22 6.88
C PHE A 49 -14.63 19.54 8.13
N SER A 50 -15.18 18.52 8.78
CA SER A 50 -15.87 18.65 10.05
C SER A 50 -15.51 17.53 11.01
N ILE A 51 -15.51 17.86 12.29
CA ILE A 51 -15.16 16.97 13.39
C ILE A 51 -16.19 17.16 14.50
N ARG A 52 -16.58 16.07 15.18
CA ARG A 52 -17.52 16.17 16.30
C ARG A 52 -16.82 16.54 17.59
N LYS A 53 -15.65 15.92 17.84
CA LYS A 53 -14.88 16.12 19.06
C LYS A 53 -13.39 15.99 18.76
N HIS A 54 -12.58 16.84 19.37
CA HIS A 54 -11.12 16.79 19.36
C HIS A 54 -10.62 16.82 20.79
N VAL A 55 -9.71 15.90 21.12
CA VAL A 55 -9.05 15.80 22.42
C VAL A 55 -7.54 15.80 22.18
N ILE A 56 -6.80 16.52 23.02
CA ILE A 56 -5.34 16.57 22.95
C ILE A 56 -4.78 16.01 24.27
N THR A 57 -3.91 15.00 24.18
CA THR A 57 -3.27 14.29 25.29
C THR A 57 -1.78 14.06 25.02
N GLY A 58 -1.09 13.23 25.83
CA GLY A 58 0.28 12.78 25.56
C GLY A 58 1.39 13.45 26.39
N TYR A 59 1.03 14.34 27.32
CA TYR A 59 2.00 14.99 28.21
C TYR A 59 2.85 13.96 28.98
N PRO A 60 4.16 14.21 29.16
CA PRO A 60 4.93 15.35 28.64
C PRO A 60 5.71 15.07 27.34
N PHE A 61 5.66 13.85 26.83
CA PHE A 61 6.60 13.37 25.81
C PHE A 61 6.05 13.45 24.39
N TYR A 62 4.73 13.41 24.22
CA TYR A 62 4.07 13.38 22.93
C TYR A 62 2.92 14.37 22.89
N VAL A 63 2.51 14.75 21.69
CA VAL A 63 1.21 15.35 21.46
C VAL A 63 0.36 14.33 20.72
N GLU A 64 -0.70 13.88 21.37
CA GLU A 64 -1.67 12.95 20.82
C GLU A 64 -2.96 13.72 20.53
N ASN A 65 -3.34 13.78 19.25
CA ASN A 65 -4.56 14.41 18.78
C ASN A 65 -5.58 13.33 18.45
N ILE A 66 -6.67 13.27 19.21
CA ILE A 66 -7.75 12.30 19.02
C ILE A 66 -8.96 13.03 18.44
N PHE A 67 -9.32 12.70 17.21
CA PHE A 67 -10.48 13.22 16.51
C PHE A 67 -11.57 12.14 16.45
N TYR A 68 -12.78 12.51 16.82
CA TYR A 68 -13.96 11.65 16.71
C TYR A 68 -14.91 12.16 15.64
N ASN A 69 -15.44 11.22 14.86
CA ASN A 69 -16.42 11.43 13.79
C ASN A 69 -15.93 12.49 12.80
N VAL A 70 -14.76 12.21 12.20
CA VAL A 70 -14.18 13.03 11.15
C VAL A 70 -14.99 12.83 9.88
N ASN A 71 -15.43 13.92 9.27
CA ASN A 71 -16.13 13.94 7.99
C ASN A 71 -15.39 14.85 7.02
N LEU A 72 -15.13 14.30 5.84
CA LEU A 72 -14.53 14.97 4.70
C LEU A 72 -15.48 14.86 3.52
N LEU A 73 -15.89 16.00 2.97
CA LEU A 73 -16.62 16.06 1.70
C LEU A 73 -15.70 16.71 0.67
N LEU A 74 -15.43 15.98 -0.40
CA LEU A 74 -14.60 16.47 -1.49
C LEU A 74 -15.50 17.07 -2.59
N PRO A 75 -15.05 18.13 -3.28
CA PRO A 75 -15.84 18.77 -4.32
C PRO A 75 -16.09 17.79 -5.48
N LYS A 76 -17.29 17.88 -6.07
CA LYS A 76 -17.72 17.06 -7.20
C LYS A 76 -16.95 17.37 -8.50
N ASP A 77 -16.29 18.53 -8.57
CA ASP A 77 -15.69 19.02 -9.81
C ASP A 77 -14.45 18.20 -10.25
N SER A 78 -14.33 18.02 -11.58
CA SER A 78 -13.82 16.82 -12.25
C SER A 78 -12.31 16.76 -12.48
N ASN A 79 -11.54 17.80 -12.17
CA ASN A 79 -10.10 17.85 -12.52
C ASN A 79 -9.14 17.50 -11.37
N LYS A 80 -9.64 17.04 -10.21
CA LYS A 80 -8.79 16.61 -9.10
C LYS A 80 -8.80 15.08 -9.01
N THR A 81 -7.61 14.49 -9.06
CA THR A 81 -7.20 13.07 -9.06
C THR A 81 -7.81 12.15 -7.98
N PHE A 82 -8.67 12.66 -7.11
CA PHE A 82 -9.25 11.88 -6.02
C PHE A 82 -10.56 11.24 -6.44
N ALA A 83 -10.58 9.91 -6.51
CA ALA A 83 -11.74 9.08 -6.83
C ALA A 83 -12.83 9.07 -5.73
N VAL A 84 -12.58 9.66 -4.56
CA VAL A 84 -13.46 9.66 -3.38
C VAL A 84 -14.25 10.98 -3.29
N SER A 85 -15.56 10.93 -3.09
CA SER A 85 -16.45 12.08 -2.90
C SER A 85 -16.71 12.42 -1.44
N SER A 86 -16.70 11.41 -0.57
CA SER A 86 -16.89 11.59 0.87
C SER A 86 -16.11 10.53 1.66
N LEU A 87 -15.64 10.92 2.84
CA LEU A 87 -14.95 10.04 3.79
C LEU A 87 -15.42 10.38 5.20
N TYR A 88 -15.87 9.37 5.92
CA TYR A 88 -16.20 9.39 7.33
C TYR A 88 -15.29 8.42 8.08
N VAL A 89 -14.78 8.85 9.22
CA VAL A 89 -13.96 8.04 10.11
C VAL A 89 -14.43 8.25 11.56
N GLU A 90 -14.76 7.15 12.25
CA GLU A 90 -15.23 7.21 13.64
C GLU A 90 -14.18 7.74 14.61
N LYS A 91 -12.93 7.25 14.52
CA LYS A 91 -11.83 7.70 15.37
C LYS A 91 -10.52 7.76 14.58
N LEU A 92 -9.90 8.93 14.58
CA LEU A 92 -8.56 9.20 14.04
C LEU A 92 -7.67 9.70 15.18
N VAL A 93 -6.52 9.07 15.38
CA VAL A 93 -5.49 9.50 16.32
C VAL A 93 -4.25 9.91 15.53
N ILE A 94 -3.65 11.04 15.88
CA ILE A 94 -2.37 11.51 15.31
C ILE A 94 -1.44 11.79 16.48
N VAL A 95 -0.28 11.13 16.51
CA VAL A 95 0.72 11.22 17.57
C VAL A 95 2.04 11.69 16.99
N TYR A 96 2.70 12.64 17.65
CA TYR A 96 4.08 13.01 17.33
C TYR A 96 4.86 13.36 18.60
N PRO A 97 6.15 13.04 18.68
CA PRO A 97 7.00 13.40 19.81
C PRO A 97 7.30 14.90 19.80
N VAL A 98 7.33 15.49 20.98
CA VAL A 98 7.45 16.96 21.14
C VAL A 98 8.84 17.44 20.69
N TRP A 99 9.85 16.57 20.73
CA TRP A 99 11.22 16.85 20.28
C TRP A 99 11.45 16.61 18.78
N ASN A 100 10.53 15.94 18.08
CA ASN A 100 10.66 15.65 16.66
C ASN A 100 9.26 15.56 16.00
N PRO A 101 8.57 16.70 15.83
CA PRO A 101 7.20 16.72 15.30
C PRO A 101 7.09 16.19 13.85
N ASP A 102 8.23 16.03 13.17
CA ASP A 102 8.31 15.41 11.85
C ASP A 102 8.14 13.89 11.87
N ASP A 103 8.26 13.23 13.03
CA ASP A 103 7.98 11.80 13.20
C ASP A 103 6.52 11.61 13.63
N LEU A 104 5.63 11.50 12.65
CA LEU A 104 4.19 11.43 12.86
C LEU A 104 3.71 9.99 12.74
N SER A 105 3.02 9.51 13.76
CA SER A 105 2.22 8.29 13.70
C SER A 105 0.74 8.66 13.64
N PHE A 106 -0.06 7.87 12.94
CA PHE A 106 -1.51 7.98 12.98
C PHE A 106 -2.15 6.62 13.17
N SER A 107 -3.36 6.59 13.72
CA SER A 107 -4.18 5.39 13.73
C SER A 107 -5.65 5.74 13.45
N ILE A 108 -6.31 4.87 12.70
CA ILE A 108 -7.75 4.93 12.44
C ILE A 108 -8.38 3.65 12.94
N SER A 109 -9.45 3.75 13.72
CA SER A 109 -10.14 2.60 14.31
C SER A 109 -11.65 2.78 14.30
N GLY A 110 -12.39 1.68 14.30
CA GLY A 110 -13.85 1.68 14.29
C GLY A 110 -14.43 1.74 12.87
N SER A 111 -15.68 2.17 12.77
CA SER A 111 -16.40 2.20 11.50
C SER A 111 -15.96 3.39 10.64
N SER A 112 -15.67 3.14 9.36
CA SER A 112 -15.44 4.20 8.38
C SER A 112 -16.37 4.02 7.18
N LYS A 113 -16.63 5.10 6.47
CA LYS A 113 -17.50 5.11 5.28
C LYS A 113 -16.88 5.98 4.21
N PHE A 114 -16.77 5.49 2.99
CA PHE A 114 -16.33 6.30 1.86
C PHE A 114 -17.20 6.05 0.62
N THR A 115 -17.36 7.08 -0.20
CA THR A 115 -18.15 7.01 -1.45
C THR A 115 -17.24 7.40 -2.61
N LEU A 116 -17.30 6.64 -3.71
CA LEU A 116 -16.56 6.94 -4.93
C LEU A 116 -17.36 7.88 -5.85
N LYS A 117 -16.67 8.80 -6.52
CA LYS A 117 -17.27 9.82 -7.40
C LYS A 117 -18.02 9.21 -8.59
N GLU A 118 -17.41 8.22 -9.25
CA GLU A 118 -17.93 7.68 -10.52
C GLU A 118 -19.05 6.66 -10.34
N GLU A 119 -18.94 5.79 -9.33
CA GLU A 119 -19.89 4.69 -9.19
C GLU A 119 -21.08 5.01 -8.26
N SER A 120 -21.06 6.16 -7.55
CA SER A 120 -21.97 6.45 -6.43
C SER A 120 -22.08 5.29 -5.42
N LYS A 121 -21.11 4.36 -5.43
CA LYS A 121 -21.07 3.23 -4.53
C LYS A 121 -20.49 3.67 -3.22
N THR A 122 -21.16 3.23 -2.18
CA THR A 122 -20.78 3.49 -0.81
C THR A 122 -20.15 2.22 -0.23
N PHE A 123 -18.99 2.43 0.36
CA PHE A 123 -18.16 1.42 0.96
C PHE A 123 -18.17 1.66 2.47
N LEU A 124 -18.58 0.65 3.21
CA LEU A 124 -18.55 0.63 4.66
C LEU A 124 -17.37 -0.23 5.09
N THR A 125 -16.53 0.30 5.95
CA THR A 125 -15.42 -0.45 6.53
C THR A 125 -15.56 -0.54 8.03
N ASN A 126 -15.11 -1.67 8.57
CA ASN A 126 -14.88 -1.84 9.98
C ASN A 126 -13.48 -2.40 10.18
N GLN A 127 -12.73 -1.85 11.13
CA GLN A 127 -11.34 -2.22 11.34
C GLN A 127 -10.95 -2.02 12.80
N ASP A 128 -10.14 -2.94 13.32
CA ASP A 128 -9.57 -2.81 14.66
C ASP A 128 -8.60 -1.63 14.70
N SER A 129 -7.64 -1.62 13.76
CA SER A 129 -6.77 -0.49 13.55
C SER A 129 -6.21 -0.45 12.12
N LEU A 130 -6.08 0.78 11.61
CA LEU A 130 -5.23 1.17 10.50
C LEU A 130 -4.19 2.13 11.07
N GLU A 131 -3.01 1.63 11.34
CA GLU A 131 -1.88 2.38 11.88
C GLU A 131 -0.95 2.79 10.74
N GLY A 132 -0.39 3.99 10.84
CA GLY A 132 0.65 4.43 9.93
C GLY A 132 1.68 5.30 10.61
N LYS A 133 2.87 5.33 10.04
CA LYS A 133 4.00 6.15 10.50
C LYS A 133 4.63 6.84 9.31
N ILE A 134 4.79 8.16 9.38
CA ILE A 134 5.32 9.04 8.33
C ILE A 134 6.42 9.91 8.94
N VAL A 135 7.60 9.96 8.31
CA VAL A 135 8.73 10.78 8.75
C VAL A 135 9.01 11.92 7.76
N PHE A 136 8.60 13.15 8.08
CA PHE A 136 8.58 14.32 7.17
C PHE A 136 9.96 14.94 6.87
N ASN A 137 10.84 15.11 7.87
CA ASN A 137 12.15 15.78 7.69
C ASN A 137 13.08 15.00 6.72
N LYS A 138 12.68 13.77 6.39
CA LYS A 138 13.38 12.94 5.41
C LYS A 138 12.48 12.52 4.24
N MET A 139 11.15 12.52 4.34
CA MET A 139 10.23 11.82 3.41
C MET A 139 10.84 10.49 2.91
N LYS A 140 11.53 9.80 3.82
CA LYS A 140 12.27 8.57 3.48
C LYS A 140 11.47 7.35 3.83
N GLU A 141 10.49 7.42 4.73
CA GLU A 141 9.82 6.22 5.20
C GLU A 141 8.36 6.53 5.51
N ALA A 142 7.47 5.74 4.92
CA ALA A 142 6.06 5.69 5.24
C ALA A 142 5.68 4.23 5.45
N ASN A 143 5.24 3.89 6.66
CA ASN A 143 4.76 2.56 6.99
C ASN A 143 3.26 2.63 7.25
N LEU A 144 2.54 1.61 6.81
CA LEU A 144 1.11 1.43 7.00
C LEU A 144 0.88 -0.03 7.42
N LEU A 145 0.07 -0.21 8.44
CA LEU A 145 -0.33 -1.49 9.01
C LEU A 145 -1.83 -1.45 9.20
N LEU A 146 -2.54 -2.30 8.46
CA LEU A 146 -3.97 -2.50 8.56
C LEU A 146 -4.22 -3.87 9.21
N LYS A 147 -5.07 -3.91 10.23
CA LYS A 147 -5.45 -5.15 10.92
C LYS A 147 -6.97 -5.32 10.95
N ASN A 148 -7.41 -6.55 10.72
CA ASN A 148 -8.80 -7.00 10.82
C ASN A 148 -9.77 -6.07 10.08
N PHE A 149 -9.46 -5.80 8.82
CA PHE A 149 -10.25 -4.93 7.97
C PHE A 149 -11.36 -5.69 7.28
N GLN A 150 -12.59 -5.24 7.50
CA GLN A 150 -13.78 -5.68 6.80
C GLN A 150 -14.25 -4.56 5.90
N LEU A 151 -14.52 -4.88 4.65
CA LEU A 151 -15.12 -3.98 3.68
C LEU A 151 -16.43 -4.58 3.17
N VAL A 152 -17.49 -3.79 3.25
CA VAL A 152 -18.82 -4.13 2.73
C VAL A 152 -19.21 -3.07 1.71
N ILE A 153 -19.58 -3.52 0.53
CA ILE A 153 -20.23 -2.66 -0.47
C ILE A 153 -21.72 -2.68 -0.16
N GLU A 154 -22.28 -1.52 0.19
CA GLU A 154 -23.66 -1.38 0.72
C GLU A 154 -24.70 -2.07 -0.18
N ASN A 155 -24.46 -2.10 -1.49
CA ASN A 155 -25.40 -2.63 -2.48
C ASN A 155 -25.06 -4.04 -3.00
N GLU A 156 -23.91 -4.63 -2.67
CA GLU A 156 -23.48 -5.90 -3.30
C GLU A 156 -23.47 -7.12 -2.37
N LYS A 157 -23.81 -7.00 -1.07
CA LYS A 157 -23.66 -8.07 -0.05
C LYS A 157 -22.29 -8.79 -0.08
N LYS A 158 -21.31 -8.23 -0.77
CA LYS A 158 -19.94 -8.73 -0.87
C LYS A 158 -19.20 -8.21 0.34
N LEU A 159 -18.66 -9.16 1.11
CA LEU A 159 -17.76 -8.88 2.21
C LEU A 159 -16.35 -9.22 1.76
N LEU A 160 -15.45 -8.28 1.95
CA LEU A 160 -14.02 -8.48 1.81
C LEU A 160 -13.41 -8.42 3.20
N PHE A 161 -12.65 -9.44 3.54
CA PHE A 161 -11.92 -9.51 4.80
C PHE A 161 -10.42 -9.54 4.52
N ILE A 162 -9.68 -8.71 5.26
CA ILE A 162 -8.23 -8.68 5.30
C ILE A 162 -7.83 -8.79 6.76
N GLU A 163 -7.17 -9.88 7.13
CA GLU A 163 -6.67 -10.10 8.49
C GLU A 163 -5.52 -9.14 8.79
N GLU A 164 -4.52 -9.06 7.91
CA GLU A 164 -3.41 -8.14 8.05
C GLU A 164 -2.88 -7.68 6.70
N PHE A 165 -2.65 -6.37 6.57
CA PHE A 165 -1.94 -5.77 5.45
C PHE A 165 -0.86 -4.83 5.96
N ARG A 166 0.37 -5.03 5.49
CA ARG A 166 1.52 -4.16 5.73
C ARG A 166 1.98 -3.56 4.42
N LEU A 167 2.21 -2.26 4.44
CA LEU A 167 2.86 -1.53 3.36
C LEU A 167 3.96 -0.67 3.96
N SER A 168 5.18 -0.85 3.47
CA SER A 168 6.35 -0.09 3.86
C SER A 168 6.94 0.54 2.61
N VAL A 169 6.87 1.87 2.53
CA VAL A 169 7.48 2.66 1.47
C VAL A 169 8.73 3.30 2.02
N ASN A 170 9.87 2.96 1.43
CA ASN A 170 11.17 3.51 1.76
C ASN A 170 11.69 4.36 0.59
N GLN A 171 12.33 5.47 0.92
CA GLN A 171 13.00 6.45 0.07
C GLN A 171 12.10 7.06 -1.01
N PHE A 172 11.09 7.86 -0.64
CA PHE A 172 10.21 8.49 -1.63
C PHE A 172 10.48 10.01 -1.79
N PHE A 173 10.93 10.42 -2.97
CA PHE A 173 11.28 11.82 -3.26
C PHE A 173 10.07 12.55 -3.87
N LEU A 174 9.55 13.57 -3.20
CA LEU A 174 8.36 14.30 -3.69
C LEU A 174 8.68 15.41 -4.68
N ASN A 175 9.91 15.95 -4.75
CA ASN A 175 10.10 17.21 -5.47
C ASN A 175 11.55 17.63 -5.81
N LYS A 176 12.53 16.74 -5.82
CA LYS A 176 13.92 17.17 -6.07
C LYS A 176 14.57 16.27 -7.10
N LYS A 177 14.79 16.80 -8.33
CA LYS A 177 15.75 16.25 -9.30
C LYS A 177 17.07 16.03 -8.58
N SER A 178 17.33 14.78 -8.20
CA SER A 178 18.61 14.35 -7.69
C SER A 178 19.49 13.97 -8.88
N ASP A 179 20.71 14.50 -8.93
CA ASP A 179 21.73 14.15 -9.94
C ASP A 179 22.16 12.66 -9.85
N THR A 180 21.77 11.95 -8.79
CA THR A 180 21.94 10.51 -8.64
C THR A 180 20.58 9.83 -8.71
N GLY A 181 20.40 8.89 -9.64
CA GLY A 181 19.15 8.20 -9.95
C GLY A 181 18.27 7.93 -8.72
N GLU A 182 17.05 8.41 -8.76
CA GLU A 182 16.09 8.26 -7.67
C GLU A 182 15.47 6.87 -7.71
N HIS A 183 15.35 6.23 -6.54
CA HIS A 183 14.78 4.90 -6.37
C HIS A 183 13.69 4.95 -5.30
N PHE A 184 12.49 4.49 -5.62
CA PHE A 184 11.39 4.31 -4.67
C PHE A 184 11.27 2.82 -4.35
N LYS A 185 11.46 2.43 -3.09
CA LYS A 185 11.28 1.04 -2.66
C LYS A 185 9.94 0.89 -1.95
N VAL A 186 9.09 0.01 -2.47
CA VAL A 186 7.80 -0.36 -1.89
C VAL A 186 7.85 -1.83 -1.50
N VAL A 187 7.75 -2.12 -0.21
CA VAL A 187 7.60 -3.47 0.33
C VAL A 187 6.16 -3.62 0.80
N PHE A 188 5.49 -4.69 0.40
CA PHE A 188 4.14 -4.99 0.86
C PHE A 188 4.04 -6.44 1.31
N ASN A 189 3.19 -6.67 2.30
CA ASN A 189 2.86 -7.98 2.82
C ASN A 189 1.37 -8.04 3.13
N PHE A 190 0.63 -8.93 2.48
CA PHE A 190 -0.77 -9.20 2.72
C PHE A 190 -0.89 -10.64 3.23
N LEU A 191 -1.46 -10.79 4.42
CA LEU A 191 -1.78 -12.09 4.99
C LEU A 191 -3.27 -12.33 4.85
N SER A 192 -3.63 -13.51 4.32
CA SER A 192 -5.02 -13.95 4.15
C SER A 192 -5.96 -12.97 3.40
N PRO A 193 -5.58 -12.35 2.26
CA PRO A 193 -6.49 -11.43 1.56
C PRO A 193 -7.63 -12.21 0.89
N ASP A 194 -8.89 -11.97 1.27
CA ASP A 194 -10.06 -12.70 0.72
C ASP A 194 -10.50 -12.21 -0.69
N TYR A 195 -9.54 -11.77 -1.51
CA TYR A 195 -9.74 -10.81 -2.58
C TYR A 195 -10.57 -11.33 -3.78
N TYR A 196 -11.50 -10.48 -4.23
CA TYR A 196 -12.46 -10.76 -5.32
C TYR A 196 -11.82 -11.02 -6.69
N LEU A 197 -10.73 -10.31 -7.07
CA LEU A 197 -10.10 -10.55 -8.39
C LEU A 197 -9.41 -11.92 -8.46
N ILE A 198 -8.88 -12.40 -7.33
CA ILE A 198 -8.22 -13.71 -7.27
C ILE A 198 -9.28 -14.82 -7.18
N LYS A 199 -10.38 -14.64 -6.44
CA LYS A 199 -11.53 -15.57 -6.48
C LYS A 199 -12.11 -15.73 -7.89
N ARG A 200 -12.00 -14.73 -8.77
CA ARG A 200 -12.41 -14.90 -10.18
C ARG A 200 -11.53 -15.88 -10.96
N ILE A 201 -10.27 -16.03 -10.56
CA ILE A 201 -9.30 -16.96 -11.16
C ILE A 201 -9.27 -18.29 -10.38
N PHE A 202 -9.51 -18.24 -9.07
CA PHE A 202 -9.47 -19.36 -8.14
C PHE A 202 -10.71 -19.37 -7.24
N ALA A 203 -11.86 -19.74 -7.81
CA ALA A 203 -13.18 -19.61 -7.18
C ALA A 203 -13.30 -20.24 -5.78
N HIS A 204 -12.55 -21.32 -5.51
CA HIS A 204 -12.57 -22.02 -4.23
C HIS A 204 -11.20 -22.08 -3.53
N ALA A 205 -10.19 -21.36 -4.04
CA ALA A 205 -8.87 -21.44 -3.43
C ALA A 205 -8.74 -20.43 -2.28
N ASN A 206 -8.12 -20.89 -1.20
CA ASN A 206 -7.80 -20.06 -0.04
C ASN A 206 -6.43 -19.41 -0.26
N ILE A 207 -6.38 -18.07 -0.25
CA ILE A 207 -5.13 -17.33 -0.36
C ILE A 207 -4.54 -17.23 1.04
N GLU A 208 -3.42 -17.91 1.24
CA GLU A 208 -2.74 -17.95 2.53
C GLU A 208 -1.89 -16.69 2.72
N SER A 209 -1.15 -16.28 1.69
CA SER A 209 -0.33 -15.07 1.74
C SER A 209 -0.03 -14.53 0.34
N PHE A 210 0.17 -13.21 0.30
CA PHE A 210 0.57 -12.47 -0.87
C PHE A 210 1.55 -11.37 -0.43
N GLN A 211 2.82 -11.52 -0.75
CA GLN A 211 3.85 -10.59 -0.29
C GLN A 211 4.86 -10.33 -1.39
N GLY A 212 5.56 -9.20 -1.33
CA GLY A 212 6.59 -8.91 -2.30
C GLY A 212 7.22 -7.55 -2.08
N GLN A 213 8.29 -7.33 -2.84
CA GLN A 213 8.95 -6.06 -2.92
C GLN A 213 8.94 -5.56 -4.36
N ILE A 214 8.63 -4.29 -4.52
CA ILE A 214 8.70 -3.56 -5.79
C ILE A 214 9.64 -2.38 -5.60
N ASN A 215 10.61 -2.21 -6.50
CA ASN A 215 11.43 -1.00 -6.55
C ASN A 215 11.13 -0.26 -7.86
N ILE A 216 10.61 0.95 -7.77
CA ILE A 216 10.40 1.83 -8.92
C ILE A 216 11.66 2.68 -9.07
N ASN A 217 12.34 2.52 -10.20
CA ASN A 217 13.59 3.20 -10.51
C ASN A 217 13.30 4.36 -11.47
N GLY A 218 13.91 5.51 -11.22
CA GLY A 218 13.68 6.74 -11.98
C GLY A 218 12.64 7.66 -11.32
N PHE A 219 12.68 8.94 -11.70
CA PHE A 219 11.77 9.96 -11.17
C PHE A 219 10.38 9.83 -11.81
N LEU A 220 9.36 9.52 -11.00
CA LEU A 220 7.96 9.42 -11.44
C LEU A 220 7.12 10.53 -10.78
N PRO A 221 6.89 11.68 -11.45
CA PRO A 221 6.09 12.76 -10.88
C PRO A 221 4.59 12.40 -10.86
N LEU A 222 3.97 12.23 -9.70
CA LEU A 222 2.56 11.74 -9.61
C LEU A 222 1.47 12.78 -9.96
N LYS A 223 1.82 14.00 -10.39
CA LYS A 223 0.85 15.09 -10.58
C LYS A 223 0.15 15.12 -11.95
N GLU A 224 0.76 14.55 -12.99
CA GLU A 224 0.34 14.69 -14.39
C GLU A 224 0.27 13.32 -15.08
N LEU A 225 -0.50 12.39 -14.52
CA LEU A 225 -0.80 11.14 -15.21
C LEU A 225 -1.73 11.43 -16.41
N PRO A 226 -1.47 10.89 -17.61
CA PRO A 226 -0.48 9.85 -17.95
C PRO A 226 0.90 10.36 -18.40
N ASP A 227 1.07 11.65 -18.72
CA ASP A 227 2.31 12.23 -19.26
C ASP A 227 3.54 11.93 -18.39
N SER A 228 3.38 11.93 -17.07
CA SER A 228 4.41 11.55 -16.11
C SER A 228 4.91 10.11 -16.27
N ILE A 229 4.03 9.15 -16.59
CA ILE A 229 4.42 7.75 -16.81
C ILE A 229 5.22 7.64 -18.11
N GLN A 230 4.81 8.36 -19.15
CA GLN A 230 5.55 8.41 -20.41
C GLN A 230 6.95 8.97 -20.21
N ASN A 231 7.06 10.13 -19.54
CA ASN A 231 8.35 10.76 -19.25
C ASN A 231 9.26 9.87 -18.41
N TRP A 232 8.71 9.22 -17.37
CA TRP A 232 9.43 8.26 -16.54
C TRP A 232 9.96 7.08 -17.36
N SER A 233 9.13 6.47 -18.19
CA SER A 233 9.53 5.35 -19.03
C SER A 233 10.58 5.73 -20.05
N GLN A 234 10.41 6.88 -20.73
CA GLN A 234 11.38 7.39 -21.72
C GLN A 234 12.73 7.77 -21.09
N ALA A 235 12.74 8.16 -19.82
CA ALA A 235 13.97 8.40 -19.05
C ALA A 235 14.68 7.12 -18.60
N GLY A 236 14.23 5.94 -19.04
CA GLY A 236 14.79 4.64 -18.65
C GLY A 236 14.25 4.10 -17.32
N GLY A 237 13.12 4.63 -16.86
CA GLY A 237 12.44 4.16 -15.65
C GLY A 237 11.98 2.71 -15.78
N PHE A 238 12.15 1.93 -14.72
CA PHE A 238 11.71 0.54 -14.64
C PHE A 238 11.30 0.13 -13.23
N VAL A 239 10.46 -0.89 -13.15
CA VAL A 239 9.99 -1.48 -11.91
C VAL A 239 10.69 -2.82 -11.71
N GLU A 240 11.52 -2.93 -10.68
CA GLU A 240 12.11 -4.20 -10.24
C GLU A 240 11.12 -4.91 -9.31
N ILE A 241 10.87 -6.19 -9.55
CA ILE A 241 10.00 -7.05 -8.74
C ILE A 241 10.87 -8.09 -8.06
N LYS A 242 10.83 -8.13 -6.73
CA LYS A 242 11.62 -9.04 -5.89
C LYS A 242 10.71 -9.85 -4.98
N ASP A 243 10.97 -11.15 -4.96
CA ASP A 243 10.37 -12.15 -4.06
C ASP A 243 8.86 -12.01 -3.95
N PHE A 244 8.21 -11.78 -5.09
CA PHE A 244 6.76 -11.70 -5.16
C PHE A 244 6.18 -13.09 -4.96
N LEU A 245 5.78 -13.38 -3.72
CA LEU A 245 5.31 -14.66 -3.24
C LEU A 245 3.79 -14.67 -3.20
N LEU A 246 3.19 -15.68 -3.81
CA LEU A 246 1.78 -16.00 -3.72
C LEU A 246 1.63 -17.44 -3.24
N LYS A 247 0.92 -17.64 -2.12
CA LYS A 247 0.54 -18.94 -1.58
C LYS A 247 -0.98 -19.12 -1.62
N VAL A 248 -1.43 -20.14 -2.36
CA VAL A 248 -2.86 -20.38 -2.61
C VAL A 248 -3.13 -21.87 -2.64
N SER A 249 -3.85 -22.41 -1.64
CA SER A 249 -4.30 -23.81 -1.60
C SER A 249 -3.21 -24.83 -1.99
N GLY A 250 -2.03 -24.74 -1.36
CA GLY A 250 -0.89 -25.64 -1.64
C GLY A 250 -0.06 -25.29 -2.88
N LEU A 251 -0.47 -24.31 -3.69
CA LEU A 251 0.39 -23.65 -4.67
C LEU A 251 1.29 -22.65 -3.95
N GLU A 252 2.60 -22.74 -4.21
CA GLU A 252 3.54 -21.68 -3.86
C GLU A 252 4.20 -21.17 -5.14
N SER A 253 4.13 -19.86 -5.38
CA SER A 253 4.78 -19.24 -6.52
C SER A 253 5.59 -18.02 -6.10
N ILE A 254 6.80 -17.90 -6.63
CA ILE A 254 7.71 -16.78 -6.41
C ILE A 254 8.08 -16.18 -7.75
N LEU A 255 7.84 -14.89 -7.93
CA LEU A 255 8.17 -14.14 -9.13
C LEU A 255 9.25 -13.10 -8.83
N ASN A 256 10.30 -13.12 -9.65
CA ASN A 256 11.38 -12.14 -9.67
C ASN A 256 11.53 -11.60 -11.09
N GLY A 257 11.63 -10.29 -11.27
CA GLY A 257 11.70 -9.74 -12.62
C GLY A 257 11.83 -8.23 -12.70
N SER A 258 11.66 -7.72 -13.90
CA SER A 258 11.64 -6.30 -14.20
C SER A 258 10.52 -5.99 -15.19
N LEU A 259 9.80 -4.92 -14.90
CA LEU A 259 8.70 -4.41 -15.71
C LEU A 259 9.07 -3.01 -16.21
N THR A 260 9.00 -2.82 -17.51
CA THR A 260 9.12 -1.52 -18.18
C THR A 260 7.85 -1.26 -19.01
N LEU A 261 7.82 -0.14 -19.73
CA LEU A 261 6.79 0.14 -20.72
C LEU A 261 7.41 0.24 -22.12
N ASP A 262 6.66 -0.16 -23.13
CA ASP A 262 7.01 0.06 -24.53
C ASP A 262 6.67 1.50 -24.99
N GLN A 263 6.92 1.79 -26.26
CA GLN A 263 6.67 3.10 -26.86
C GLN A 263 5.19 3.52 -26.85
N ASN A 264 4.27 2.56 -26.74
CA ASN A 264 2.82 2.76 -26.66
C ASN A 264 2.33 2.67 -25.20
N LEU A 265 3.24 2.79 -24.23
CA LEU A 265 2.97 2.67 -22.80
C LEU A 265 2.33 1.32 -22.40
N GLN A 266 2.63 0.26 -23.15
CA GLN A 266 2.18 -1.09 -22.82
C GLN A 266 3.23 -1.83 -21.97
N PRO A 267 2.81 -2.70 -21.05
CA PRO A 267 3.71 -3.46 -20.19
C PRO A 267 4.71 -4.32 -20.96
N LEU A 268 6.00 -4.21 -20.60
CA LEU A 268 7.05 -5.14 -20.98
C LEU A 268 7.62 -5.79 -19.73
N LEU A 269 7.30 -7.07 -19.51
CA LEU A 269 7.76 -7.83 -18.34
C LEU A 269 8.79 -8.87 -18.78
N VAL A 270 9.92 -8.89 -18.08
CA VAL A 270 10.87 -10.01 -18.11
C VAL A 270 11.02 -10.53 -16.70
N SER A 271 10.63 -11.77 -16.47
CA SER A 271 10.64 -12.35 -15.14
C SER A 271 10.92 -13.85 -15.15
N THR A 272 11.25 -14.35 -13.97
CA THR A 272 11.38 -15.76 -13.66
C THR A 272 10.32 -16.09 -12.62
N LEU A 273 9.56 -17.13 -12.90
CA LEU A 273 8.53 -17.66 -12.03
C LEU A 273 8.97 -19.04 -11.52
N LYS A 274 9.16 -19.17 -10.20
CA LYS A 274 9.35 -20.46 -9.52
C LYS A 274 8.01 -20.91 -8.97
N ILE A 275 7.56 -22.12 -9.31
CA ILE A 275 6.25 -22.66 -8.87
C ILE A 275 6.43 -24.03 -8.24
N LYS A 276 5.76 -24.27 -7.12
CA LYS A 276 5.57 -25.57 -6.46
C LYS A 276 4.07 -25.87 -6.33
N GLY A 277 3.68 -27.13 -6.39
CA GLY A 277 2.27 -27.53 -6.18
C GLY A 277 1.32 -27.22 -7.35
N TYR A 278 1.84 -27.01 -8.56
CA TYR A 278 1.04 -26.60 -9.72
C TYR A 278 0.02 -27.65 -10.21
N HIS A 279 0.22 -28.94 -9.93
CA HIS A 279 -0.75 -29.97 -10.30
C HIS A 279 -2.09 -29.78 -9.58
N SER A 280 -2.05 -29.52 -8.28
CA SER A 280 -3.24 -29.23 -7.46
C SER A 280 -3.99 -28.00 -7.98
N LEU A 281 -3.26 -27.01 -8.51
CA LEU A 281 -3.86 -25.83 -9.13
C LEU A 281 -4.63 -26.15 -10.40
N LEU A 282 -4.02 -26.90 -11.33
CA LEU A 282 -4.67 -27.28 -12.59
C LEU A 282 -5.90 -28.15 -12.36
N ASP A 283 -5.85 -29.03 -11.35
CA ASP A 283 -7.00 -29.84 -10.94
C ASP A 283 -8.14 -28.98 -10.38
N GLU A 284 -7.83 -27.98 -9.55
CA GLU A 284 -8.85 -27.07 -9.00
C GLU A 284 -9.43 -26.14 -10.07
N MET A 285 -8.61 -25.64 -11.01
CA MET A 285 -9.08 -24.81 -12.11
C MET A 285 -10.00 -25.59 -13.06
N ASP A 286 -9.75 -26.88 -13.26
CA ASP A 286 -10.61 -27.79 -14.03
C ASP A 286 -11.91 -28.11 -13.27
N ARG A 287 -11.81 -28.42 -11.96
CA ARG A 287 -12.97 -28.67 -11.09
C ARG A 287 -13.90 -27.47 -10.97
N SER A 288 -13.33 -26.26 -10.89
CA SER A 288 -14.07 -25.00 -10.86
C SER A 288 -14.53 -24.52 -12.25
N GLN A 289 -14.26 -25.30 -13.31
CA GLN A 289 -14.58 -24.97 -14.71
C GLN A 289 -13.96 -23.64 -15.20
N THR A 290 -12.93 -23.16 -14.51
CA THR A 290 -12.14 -21.97 -14.92
C THR A 290 -11.36 -22.26 -16.20
N ILE A 291 -10.91 -23.50 -16.37
CA ILE A 291 -10.31 -24.01 -17.60
C ILE A 291 -11.10 -25.22 -18.08
N ASN A 292 -11.03 -25.49 -19.39
CA ASN A 292 -11.59 -26.72 -19.96
C ASN A 292 -10.53 -27.85 -19.93
N PRO A 293 -10.93 -29.12 -20.13
CA PRO A 293 -10.01 -30.25 -20.10
C PRO A 293 -8.86 -30.19 -21.12
N LYS A 294 -9.08 -29.56 -22.28
CA LYS A 294 -8.03 -29.37 -23.30
C LYS A 294 -6.95 -28.39 -22.80
N THR A 295 -7.37 -27.28 -22.20
CA THR A 295 -6.48 -26.30 -21.58
C THR A 295 -5.69 -26.92 -20.42
N LYS A 296 -6.34 -27.77 -19.60
CA LYS A 296 -5.65 -28.53 -18.55
C LYS A 296 -4.57 -29.46 -19.11
N ALA A 297 -4.89 -30.21 -20.16
CA ALA A 297 -3.93 -31.11 -20.81
C ALA A 297 -2.73 -30.34 -21.37
N LEU A 298 -2.95 -29.21 -22.05
CA LEU A 298 -1.88 -28.33 -22.55
C LEU A 298 -1.04 -27.76 -21.40
N GLY A 299 -1.68 -27.32 -20.31
CA GLY A 299 -0.99 -26.86 -19.11
C GLY A 299 -0.07 -27.95 -18.54
N ASN A 300 -0.57 -29.17 -18.39
CA ASN A 300 0.24 -30.31 -17.92
C ASN A 300 1.44 -30.59 -18.84
N ILE A 301 1.27 -30.51 -20.17
CA ILE A 301 2.37 -30.70 -21.12
C ILE A 301 3.45 -29.62 -20.93
N ILE A 302 3.05 -28.35 -20.87
CA ILE A 302 3.96 -27.21 -20.71
C ILE A 302 4.72 -27.32 -19.38
N LEU A 303 4.02 -27.57 -18.28
CA LEU A 303 4.64 -27.63 -16.95
C LEU A 303 5.54 -28.86 -16.79
N ASN A 304 5.18 -30.00 -17.38
CA ASN A 304 6.05 -31.18 -17.40
C ASN A 304 7.30 -31.00 -18.28
N PHE A 305 7.22 -30.20 -19.34
CA PHE A 305 8.39 -29.83 -20.13
C PHE A 305 9.39 -29.03 -19.29
N PHE A 306 8.91 -28.06 -18.51
CA PHE A 306 9.76 -27.28 -17.61
C PHE A 306 10.23 -28.06 -16.38
N SER A 307 9.44 -29.01 -15.87
CA SER A 307 9.86 -29.85 -14.74
C SER A 307 11.07 -30.72 -15.05
N ARG A 308 11.18 -31.20 -16.30
CA ARG A 308 12.32 -32.03 -16.73
C ARG A 308 13.59 -31.23 -17.01
N SER A 309 13.46 -29.97 -17.41
CA SER A 309 14.59 -29.13 -17.84
C SER A 309 15.12 -28.22 -16.73
N ASN A 310 14.26 -27.81 -15.79
CA ASN A 310 14.57 -26.75 -14.81
C ASN A 310 14.15 -27.14 -13.37
N ALA A 311 14.26 -28.43 -13.02
CA ALA A 311 14.07 -28.85 -11.63
C ALA A 311 15.17 -28.25 -10.75
N THR A 312 14.78 -27.55 -9.67
CA THR A 312 15.73 -27.09 -8.65
C THR A 312 15.98 -28.18 -7.61
N ASP A 313 17.13 -28.13 -6.91
CA ASP A 313 17.55 -29.12 -5.89
C ASP A 313 16.53 -29.40 -4.77
N GLU A 314 15.50 -28.55 -4.61
CA GLU A 314 14.34 -28.77 -3.72
C GLU A 314 13.26 -29.73 -4.28
N GLY A 315 13.54 -30.44 -5.38
CA GLY A 315 12.83 -31.64 -5.85
C GLY A 315 11.38 -31.49 -6.34
N SER A 316 10.76 -30.32 -6.16
CA SER A 316 9.31 -30.11 -6.39
C SER A 316 8.96 -28.77 -7.02
N ALA A 317 9.96 -27.91 -7.27
CA ALA A 317 9.77 -26.60 -7.88
C ALA A 317 10.21 -26.60 -9.34
N ILE A 318 9.43 -25.93 -10.18
CA ILE A 318 9.78 -25.66 -11.57
C ILE A 318 10.06 -24.18 -11.74
N GLN A 319 11.11 -23.87 -12.50
CA GLN A 319 11.48 -22.51 -12.85
C GLN A 319 11.12 -22.25 -14.32
N ILE A 320 10.31 -21.23 -14.56
CA ILE A 320 9.77 -20.89 -15.88
C ILE A 320 10.04 -19.41 -16.17
N PRO A 321 10.65 -19.06 -17.32
CA PRO A 321 10.66 -17.68 -17.77
C PRO A 321 9.22 -17.20 -18.02
N LEU A 322 8.82 -16.08 -17.42
CA LEU A 322 7.53 -15.45 -17.65
C LEU A 322 7.76 -14.08 -18.27
N THR A 323 7.19 -13.86 -19.46
CA THR A 323 7.35 -12.59 -20.18
C THR A 323 6.00 -12.00 -20.56
N ILE A 324 5.96 -10.67 -20.61
CA ILE A 324 4.92 -9.91 -21.29
C ILE A 324 5.62 -9.08 -22.34
N GLN A 325 5.32 -9.34 -23.60
CA GLN A 325 5.86 -8.59 -24.74
C GLN A 325 4.84 -8.63 -25.87
N ASP A 326 4.67 -7.51 -26.58
CA ASP A 326 3.69 -7.37 -27.67
C ASP A 326 2.27 -7.80 -27.25
N GLN A 327 1.89 -7.46 -26.01
CA GLN A 327 0.63 -7.84 -25.36
C GLN A 327 0.42 -9.36 -25.18
N TRP A 328 1.46 -10.18 -25.29
CA TRP A 328 1.38 -11.61 -25.02
C TRP A 328 2.03 -11.96 -23.69
N LEU A 329 1.25 -12.58 -22.80
CA LEU A 329 1.78 -13.33 -21.67
C LEU A 329 2.33 -14.66 -22.17
N SER A 330 3.63 -14.89 -21.97
CA SER A 330 4.31 -16.09 -22.42
C SER A 330 5.02 -16.81 -21.27
N LEU A 331 4.99 -18.14 -21.30
CA LEU A 331 5.76 -19.03 -20.43
C LEU A 331 6.86 -19.68 -21.27
N GLY A 332 8.10 -19.22 -21.12
CA GLY A 332 9.19 -19.51 -22.04
C GLY A 332 8.78 -19.17 -23.48
N SER A 333 8.77 -20.18 -24.35
CA SER A 333 8.40 -20.01 -25.76
C SER A 333 6.90 -20.15 -26.05
N PHE A 334 6.08 -20.46 -25.03
CA PHE A 334 4.65 -20.71 -25.20
C PHE A 334 3.84 -19.45 -24.93
N LYS A 335 3.10 -18.97 -25.93
CA LYS A 335 2.11 -17.88 -25.76
C LYS A 335 0.87 -18.42 -25.06
N VAL A 336 0.60 -17.92 -23.85
CA VAL A 336 -0.47 -18.43 -22.99
C VAL A 336 -1.74 -17.60 -23.15
N LYS A 337 -1.60 -16.27 -23.14
CA LYS A 337 -2.75 -15.38 -23.14
C LYS A 337 -2.40 -14.03 -23.76
N LYS A 338 -3.30 -13.52 -24.59
CA LYS A 338 -3.23 -12.13 -25.03
C LYS A 338 -3.81 -11.23 -23.94
N ILE A 339 -3.05 -10.22 -23.54
CA ILE A 339 -3.42 -9.18 -22.58
C ILE A 339 -4.08 -8.03 -23.36
N SER A 340 -5.10 -7.41 -22.80
CA SER A 340 -5.74 -6.23 -23.39
C SER A 340 -4.80 -5.03 -23.33
N SER A 341 -4.80 -4.19 -24.36
CA SER A 341 -4.07 -2.92 -24.33
C SER A 341 -4.62 -2.00 -23.24
N ILE A 342 -3.72 -1.30 -22.55
CA ILE A 342 -4.08 -0.24 -21.61
C ILE A 342 -4.38 1.02 -22.41
N ASN A 343 -5.59 1.56 -22.22
CA ASN A 343 -5.97 2.88 -22.71
C ASN A 343 -5.73 3.86 -21.56
N TRP A 344 -4.69 4.69 -21.71
CA TRP A 344 -4.25 5.65 -20.70
C TRP A 344 -5.06 6.95 -20.72
#